data_AF-A0A2T5GKZ9-F1
#
_entry.id   AF-A0A2T5GKZ9-F1
#
_cell.length_a   1.000
_cell.length_b   1.000
_cell.length_c   1.000
_cell.angle_alpha   90.00
_cell.angle_beta   90.00
_cell.angle_gamma   90.00
#
_symmetry.space_group_name_H-M   'P 1'
#
loop_
_entity.id
_entity.type
_entity.pdbx_description
1 polymer ?
#
loop_
_entity_poly.entity_id
_entity_poly.type
_entity_poly.pdbx_seq_one_letter_code
_entity_poly.pdbx_strand_id
1 'polypeptide(L)'
;MDRCDHMTGGDRTIDSIAPDSASAGSTAGKRALPRDSLLLVGQCRLGDEPGVHEVRVRNLSEAGLMIELDIPADVGSHVWLDLPGIGETSGTVAWCAAGRMGIALDGTIDPRRAR
;
A
#
# COMPACT_ATOMS: atom_id res chain seq x y z
N MET A 1 3.47 -71.47 22.51
CA MET A 1 2.17 -70.90 22.91
C MET A 1 2.10 -69.53 22.26
N ASP A 2 1.36 -69.21 21.20
CA ASP A 2 0.27 -69.90 20.50
C ASP A 2 0.21 -69.39 19.04
N ARG A 3 -0.41 -70.23 18.20
CA ARG A 3 -0.66 -70.06 16.77
C ARG A 3 -1.50 -68.81 16.50
N CYS A 4 -1.39 -68.24 15.30
CA CYS A 4 -2.51 -68.25 14.36
C CYS A 4 -2.04 -67.89 12.94
N ASP A 5 -2.36 -68.82 12.07
CA ASP A 5 -2.20 -68.88 10.62
C ASP A 5 -3.45 -68.29 9.96
N HIS A 6 -3.47 -68.22 8.62
CA HIS A 6 -4.60 -67.95 7.71
C HIS A 6 -5.01 -66.49 7.46
N MET A 7 -5.38 -66.08 6.24
CA MET A 7 -5.17 -66.58 4.87
C MET A 7 -5.77 -65.50 3.91
N THR A 8 -5.30 -65.49 2.66
CA THR A 8 -6.03 -65.04 1.44
C THR A 8 -6.05 -63.54 1.09
N GLY A 9 -5.16 -63.18 0.16
CA GLY A 9 -5.50 -62.97 -1.25
C GLY A 9 -6.41 -61.78 -1.62
N GLY A 10 -5.89 -60.91 -2.48
CA GLY A 10 -6.72 -59.92 -3.17
C GLY A 10 -5.92 -58.87 -3.92
N ASP A 11 -5.44 -59.22 -5.11
CA ASP A 11 -4.98 -58.31 -6.16
C ASP A 11 -5.92 -57.10 -6.33
N ARG A 12 -5.34 -55.90 -6.40
CA ARG A 12 -5.72 -54.86 -7.37
C ARG A 12 -4.68 -53.74 -7.40
N THR A 13 -3.86 -53.78 -8.44
CA THR A 13 -2.96 -52.69 -8.85
C THR A 13 -3.72 -51.77 -9.82
N ILE A 14 -4.03 -50.53 -9.42
CA ILE A 14 -4.31 -49.36 -10.27
C ILE A 14 -4.41 -48.15 -9.33
N ASP A 15 -3.43 -47.25 -9.26
CA ASP A 15 -3.06 -46.17 -10.20
C ASP A 15 -3.47 -44.83 -9.56
N SER A 16 -2.47 -43.94 -9.49
CA SER A 16 -2.57 -42.48 -9.46
C SER A 16 -3.58 -41.81 -8.53
N ILE A 17 -3.10 -41.16 -7.46
CA ILE A 17 -3.27 -39.70 -7.29
C ILE A 17 -2.08 -39.17 -6.47
N ALA A 18 -1.20 -38.38 -7.10
CA ALA A 18 -0.23 -37.54 -6.40
C ALA A 18 -0.95 -36.38 -5.68
N PRO A 19 -0.43 -35.87 -4.56
CA PRO A 19 -1.11 -34.84 -3.77
C PRO A 19 -0.89 -33.46 -4.38
N ASP A 20 -1.95 -32.82 -4.90
CA ASP A 20 -1.89 -31.42 -5.31
C ASP A 20 -2.81 -30.53 -4.46
N SER A 21 -2.14 -29.65 -3.75
CA SER A 21 -2.49 -28.26 -3.49
C SER A 21 -3.66 -27.92 -2.57
N ALA A 22 -3.25 -27.36 -1.44
CA ALA A 22 -4.00 -26.50 -0.54
C ALA A 22 -4.85 -25.46 -1.30
N SER A 23 -6.13 -25.39 -0.95
CA SER A 23 -6.95 -24.21 -1.21
C SER A 23 -8.03 -24.08 -0.15
N ALA A 24 -7.77 -23.22 0.83
CA ALA A 24 -8.79 -22.63 1.68
C ALA A 24 -8.32 -21.24 2.13
N GLY A 25 -8.85 -20.20 1.48
CA GLY A 25 -8.89 -18.86 2.07
C GLY A 25 -8.11 -17.74 1.39
N SER A 26 -8.19 -17.59 0.06
CA SER A 26 -7.97 -16.28 -0.57
C SER A 26 -9.06 -15.32 -0.10
N THR A 27 -8.73 -14.35 0.75
CA THR A 27 -9.64 -13.25 1.07
C THR A 27 -8.94 -11.91 0.86
N ALA A 28 -9.63 -11.05 0.12
CA ALA A 28 -9.33 -9.64 -0.16
C ALA A 28 -8.27 -9.36 -1.22
N GLY A 29 -8.61 -9.71 -2.47
CA GLY A 29 -8.23 -8.88 -3.59
C GLY A 29 -8.73 -7.45 -3.40
N LYS A 30 -7.81 -6.50 -3.35
CA LYS A 30 -8.03 -5.14 -3.82
C LYS A 30 -6.79 -4.73 -4.59
N ARG A 31 -6.93 -4.86 -5.93
CA ARG A 31 -6.15 -4.22 -6.99
C ARG A 31 -4.89 -3.51 -6.49
N ALA A 32 -3.74 -4.08 -6.78
CA ALA A 32 -2.56 -3.27 -7.01
C ALA A 32 -2.88 -2.37 -8.20
N LEU A 33 -3.48 -1.19 -7.94
CA LEU A 33 -3.42 -0.09 -8.89
C LEU A 33 -1.94 0.08 -9.22
N PRO A 34 -1.57 0.30 -10.49
CA PRO A 34 -0.19 0.64 -10.82
C PRO A 34 0.21 1.76 -9.87
N ARG A 35 1.18 1.47 -9.00
CA ARG A 35 1.70 2.47 -8.08
C ARG A 35 2.45 3.42 -8.98
N ASP A 36 1.76 4.46 -9.46
CA ASP A 36 2.35 5.60 -10.14
C ASP A 36 3.38 6.17 -9.17
N SER A 37 4.58 5.60 -9.28
CA SER A 37 5.76 5.96 -8.53
C SER A 37 6.23 7.24 -9.16
N LEU A 38 5.57 8.33 -8.78
CA LEU A 38 5.75 9.62 -9.36
C LEU A 38 6.71 10.38 -8.46
N LEU A 39 7.93 10.56 -8.95
CA LEU A 39 8.91 11.42 -8.32
C LEU A 39 8.73 12.83 -8.89
N LEU A 40 7.89 13.63 -8.24
CA LEU A 40 7.85 15.07 -8.46
C LEU A 40 8.32 15.79 -7.22
N VAL A 41 8.73 17.03 -7.44
CA VAL A 41 9.03 17.98 -6.37
C VAL A 41 7.85 18.94 -6.29
N GLY A 42 7.28 19.07 -5.10
CA GLY A 42 6.21 20.02 -4.81
C GLY A 42 6.57 20.83 -3.57
N GLN A 43 5.66 21.70 -3.18
CA GLN A 43 5.80 22.52 -1.99
C GLN A 43 4.76 22.07 -0.96
N CYS A 44 5.17 21.98 0.30
CA CYS A 44 4.32 21.62 1.42
C CYS A 44 4.45 22.68 2.51
N ARG A 45 3.32 23.14 3.02
CA ARG A 45 3.22 24.05 4.14
C ARG A 45 2.50 23.35 5.27
N LEU A 46 3.10 23.34 6.47
CA LEU A 46 2.56 22.67 7.63
C LEU A 46 1.73 23.66 8.46
N GLY A 47 0.44 23.38 8.63
CA GLY A 47 -0.47 24.18 9.45
C GLY A 47 -0.45 25.68 9.09
N ASP A 48 -0.30 26.51 10.13
CA ASP A 48 -0.20 27.96 10.01
C ASP A 48 1.24 28.46 9.82
N GLU A 49 2.23 27.56 9.81
CA GLU A 49 3.63 27.96 9.68
C GLU A 49 3.82 28.69 8.34
N PRO A 50 4.42 29.90 8.30
CA PRO A 50 4.69 30.56 7.03
C PRO A 50 5.77 29.86 6.20
N GLY A 51 6.44 28.85 6.76
CA GLY A 51 7.42 28.02 6.08
C GLY A 51 6.79 27.15 5.00
N VAL A 52 7.28 27.33 3.78
CA VAL A 52 7.01 26.41 2.67
C VAL A 52 8.24 25.53 2.50
N HIS A 53 8.03 24.22 2.53
CA HIS A 53 9.07 23.21 2.46
C HIS A 53 9.00 22.49 1.13
N GLU A 54 10.16 22.35 0.48
CA GLU A 54 10.26 21.51 -0.70
C GLU A 54 10.11 20.05 -0.29
N VAL A 55 9.11 19.39 -0.87
CA VAL A 55 8.82 17.99 -0.60
C VAL A 55 8.91 17.21 -1.89
N ARG A 56 9.41 15.99 -1.78
CA ARG A 56 9.42 15.07 -2.91
C ARG A 56 8.23 14.13 -2.74
N VAL A 57 7.31 14.16 -3.68
CA VAL A 57 6.21 13.19 -3.73
C VAL A 57 6.78 11.89 -4.28
N ARG A 58 6.38 10.77 -3.68
CA ARG A 58 6.80 9.41 -4.07
C ARG A 58 5.67 8.58 -4.64
N ASN A 59 4.47 8.80 -4.12
CA ASN A 59 3.24 8.23 -4.63
C ASN A 59 2.16 9.29 -4.51
N LEU A 60 1.33 9.40 -5.55
CA LEU A 60 0.23 10.35 -5.62
C LEU A 60 -1.02 9.59 -6.06
N SER A 61 -2.11 9.79 -5.34
CA SER A 61 -3.42 9.19 -5.61
C SER A 61 -4.50 10.24 -5.41
N GLU A 62 -5.72 9.93 -5.86
CA GLU A 62 -6.85 10.85 -5.75
C GLU A 62 -7.17 11.27 -4.30
N ALA A 63 -6.91 10.40 -3.32
CA ALA A 63 -7.26 10.61 -1.91
C ALA A 63 -6.05 10.86 -0.99
N GLY A 64 -4.83 10.87 -1.52
CA GLY A 64 -3.64 10.98 -0.69
C GLY A 64 -2.34 10.85 -1.43
N LEU A 65 -1.26 11.17 -0.72
CA LEU A 65 0.09 11.07 -1.24
C LEU A 65 1.09 10.72 -0.15
N MET A 66 2.24 10.23 -0.60
CA MET A 66 3.41 10.00 0.23
C MET A 66 4.48 10.99 -0.18
N ILE A 67 5.00 11.72 0.79
CA ILE A 67 6.14 12.61 0.63
C ILE A 67 7.34 12.12 1.45
N GLU A 68 8.55 12.50 1.04
CA GLU A 68 9.68 12.53 1.97
C GLU A 68 9.94 13.99 2.32
N LEU A 69 10.00 14.22 3.63
CA LEU A 69 10.29 15.49 4.26
C LEU A 69 10.97 15.17 5.59
N ASP A 70 12.17 15.70 5.79
CA ASP A 70 12.97 15.46 7.00
C ASP A 70 12.58 16.42 8.14
N ILE A 71 11.33 16.89 8.13
CA ILE A 71 10.80 17.84 9.10
C ILE A 71 9.82 17.11 10.01
N PRO A 72 9.96 17.24 11.34
CA PRO A 72 9.00 16.66 12.26
C PRO A 72 7.64 17.34 12.09
N ALA A 73 6.61 16.54 11.83
CA ALA A 73 5.24 16.99 11.79
C ALA A 73 4.37 16.11 12.66
N ASP A 74 3.37 16.70 13.30
CA ASP A 74 2.40 15.96 14.09
C ASP A 74 1.37 15.28 13.19
N VAL A 75 1.12 14.01 13.45
CA VAL A 75 0.03 13.26 12.81
C VAL A 75 -1.31 13.89 13.20
N GLY A 76 -2.16 14.12 12.20
CA GLY A 76 -3.40 14.88 12.34
C GLY A 76 -3.27 16.37 12.06
N SER A 77 -2.06 16.88 11.82
CA SER A 77 -1.86 18.27 11.41
C SER A 77 -2.41 18.53 10.02
N HIS A 78 -3.01 19.70 9.83
CA HIS A 78 -3.42 20.17 8.52
C HIS A 78 -2.20 20.62 7.72
N VAL A 79 -2.17 20.34 6.43
CA VAL A 79 -1.08 20.66 5.52
C VAL A 79 -1.64 21.17 4.21
N TRP A 80 -0.93 22.12 3.62
CA TRP A 80 -1.20 22.65 2.30
C TRP A 80 -0.10 22.21 1.36
N LEU A 81 -0.47 21.66 0.21
CA LEU A 81 0.44 21.14 -0.79
C LEU A 81 0.22 21.89 -2.09
N ASP A 82 1.27 22.48 -2.64
CA ASP A 82 1.28 22.97 -4.01
C ASP A 82 2.02 21.95 -4.89
N LEU A 83 1.26 21.31 -5.77
CA LEU A 83 1.76 20.27 -6.66
C LEU A 83 1.77 20.79 -8.10
N PRO A 84 2.90 20.70 -8.82
CA PRO A 84 2.98 21.16 -10.19
C PRO A 84 1.97 20.40 -11.06
N GLY A 85 1.15 21.16 -11.80
CA GLY A 85 0.12 20.64 -12.70
C GLY A 85 -1.24 20.37 -12.04
N ILE A 86 -1.30 20.06 -10.74
CA ILE A 86 -2.55 19.97 -9.98
C ILE A 86 -2.97 21.34 -9.44
N GLY A 87 -2.03 22.05 -8.81
CA GLY A 87 -2.26 23.29 -8.05
C GLY A 87 -2.22 23.07 -6.54
N GLU A 88 -2.77 24.03 -5.80
CA GLU A 88 -2.88 24.00 -4.34
C GLU A 88 -3.97 23.01 -3.89
N THR A 89 -3.61 22.12 -2.96
CA THR A 89 -4.51 21.15 -2.35
C THR A 89 -4.25 21.08 -0.85
N SER A 90 -5.29 20.83 -0.07
CA SER A 90 -5.21 20.68 1.37
C SER A 90 -5.32 19.22 1.79
N GLY A 91 -4.67 18.87 2.88
CA GLY A 91 -4.74 17.54 3.45
C GLY A 91 -4.42 17.51 4.92
N THR A 92 -4.44 16.30 5.48
CA THR A 92 -4.10 16.02 6.86
C THR A 92 -3.01 14.95 6.91
N VAL A 93 -2.03 15.15 7.80
CA VAL A 93 -0.99 14.16 8.04
C VAL A 93 -1.61 12.88 8.61
N ALA A 94 -1.59 11.79 7.85
CA ALA A 94 -2.13 10.51 8.28
C ALA A 94 -1.12 9.70 9.12
N TRP A 95 0.17 9.84 8.81
CA TRP A 95 1.26 9.20 9.56
C TRP A 95 2.62 9.84 9.19
N CYS A 96 3.58 9.76 10.11
CA CYS A 96 4.98 10.16 9.91
C CYS A 96 5.90 9.00 10.32
N ALA A 97 6.86 8.64 9.47
CA ALA A 97 7.80 7.57 9.76
C ALA A 97 9.14 7.76 9.02
N ALA A 98 10.22 7.96 9.77
CA ALA A 98 11.60 8.01 9.27
C ALA A 98 11.78 8.93 8.04
N GLY A 99 11.51 10.23 8.20
CA GLY A 99 11.63 11.24 7.14
C GLY A 99 10.60 11.10 6.00
N ARG A 100 9.58 10.25 6.19
CA ARG A 100 8.44 10.10 5.27
C ARG A 100 7.16 10.46 5.98
N MET A 101 6.23 10.98 5.19
CA MET A 101 4.92 11.37 5.66
C MET A 101 3.86 10.95 4.66
N GLY A 102 2.81 10.32 5.17
CA GLY A 102 1.59 10.08 4.43
C GLY A 102 0.62 11.21 4.69
N ILE A 103 0.10 11.82 3.64
CA ILE A 103 -0.89 12.88 3.70
C ILE A 103 -2.17 12.34 3.07
N ALA A 104 -3.26 12.37 3.82
CA ALA A 104 -4.60 12.14 3.31
C ALA A 104 -5.12 13.48 2.79
N LEU A 105 -5.55 13.55 1.54
CA LEU A 105 -6.10 14.77 0.99
C LEU A 105 -7.55 14.95 1.45
N ASP A 106 -7.95 16.19 1.75
CA ASP A 106 -9.32 16.51 2.11
C ASP A 106 -10.25 16.52 0.89
N GLY A 107 -9.69 16.72 -0.30
CA GLY A 107 -10.38 16.70 -1.58
C GLY A 107 -9.84 15.63 -2.54
N THR A 108 -10.61 15.38 -3.60
CA THR A 108 -10.17 14.50 -4.69
C THR A 108 -9.29 15.30 -5.65
N ILE A 109 -8.08 14.80 -5.93
CA ILE A 109 -7.18 15.37 -6.95
C ILE A 109 -7.06 14.46 -8.17
N ASP A 110 -6.72 15.02 -9.33
CA ASP A 110 -6.40 14.23 -10.52
C ASP A 110 -4.89 13.90 -10.57
N PRO A 111 -4.46 12.67 -10.25
CA PRO A 111 -3.03 12.31 -10.26
C PRO A 111 -2.41 12.40 -11.66
N ARG A 112 -3.22 12.33 -12.73
CA ARG A 112 -2.77 12.46 -14.13
C ARG A 112 -2.26 13.86 -14.45
N ARG A 113 -2.66 14.88 -13.70
CA ARG A 113 -2.24 16.26 -13.91
C ARG A 113 -0.83 16.52 -13.37
N ALA A 114 -0.31 15.65 -12.53
CA ALA A 114 1.00 15.80 -11.89
C ALA A 114 2.16 15.18 -12.70
N ARG A 115 1.88 14.69 -13.91
CA ARG A 115 2.83 14.00 -14.80
C ARG A 115 3.20 14.88 -15.98
#